data_AF-A0A9D7KMW7-F1
#
_entry.id   AF-A0A9D7KMW7-F1
#
_cell.length_a   1.000
_cell.length_b   1.000
_cell.length_c   1.000
_cell.angle_alpha   90.00
_cell.angle_beta   90.00
_cell.angle_gamma   90.00
#
_symmetry.space_group_name_H-M   'P 1'
#
loop_
_entity.id
_entity.type
_entity.pdbx_description
1 polymer ?
#
loop_
_entity_poly.entity_id
_entity_poly.type
_entity_poly.pdbx_seq_one_letter_code
_entity_poly.pdbx_strand_id
1 'polypeptide(L)'
;MKDLIVADKSNLITQLWKASPWIYSLLNSASSVSDAREKIFEYFNELERTYFNVFSDLPNRKLHIIDRNSAKESIRVFKNILRTENEVITKFSAGKILFGLATGVKEIIDDVQNGFLLEMIYLFHGISGKTGDFAFKQYTLNYTNGEEGLLTDSNLVLDQFSSAMKVGMLKFKLGNHPLRKLNKESVKQK
;
A
#
# COMPACT_ATOMS: atom_id res chain seq x y z
N MET A 1 2.90 13.17 -2.60
CA MET A 1 4.17 12.39 -2.57
C MET A 1 5.36 13.30 -2.29
N LYS A 2 5.60 14.36 -3.08
CA LYS A 2 6.69 15.31 -2.83
C LYS A 2 6.64 15.95 -1.42
N ASP A 3 5.44 16.28 -0.95
CA ASP A 3 5.27 16.97 0.34
C ASP A 3 5.62 16.09 1.55
N LEU A 4 5.44 14.77 1.46
CA LEU A 4 5.80 13.84 2.52
C LEU A 4 7.31 13.57 2.56
N ILE A 5 7.98 13.60 1.41
CA ILE A 5 9.43 13.35 1.33
C ILE A 5 10.24 14.46 2.02
N VAL A 6 9.72 15.69 2.03
CA VAL A 6 10.35 16.86 2.65
C VAL A 6 9.81 17.13 4.06
N ALA A 7 8.82 16.36 4.52
CA ALA A 7 8.20 16.57 5.82
C ALA A 7 9.17 16.27 6.97
N ASP A 8 9.03 17.05 8.04
CA ASP A 8 9.67 16.81 9.32
C ASP A 8 9.11 15.54 9.98
N LYS A 9 9.93 14.94 10.87
CA LYS A 9 9.58 13.68 11.54
C LYS A 9 8.28 13.76 12.32
N SER A 10 8.02 14.86 13.03
CA SER A 10 6.78 15.08 13.79
C SER A 10 5.55 15.08 12.88
N ASN A 11 5.63 15.75 11.73
CA ASN A 11 4.55 15.72 10.75
C ASN A 11 4.40 14.32 10.15
N LEU A 12 5.48 13.60 9.85
CA LEU A 12 5.39 12.20 9.38
C LEU A 12 4.65 11.30 10.36
N ILE A 13 4.95 11.39 11.67
CA ILE A 13 4.23 10.65 12.70
C ILE A 13 2.74 11.05 12.73
N THR A 14 2.45 12.34 12.60
CA THR A 14 1.07 12.83 12.51
C THR A 14 0.34 12.26 11.28
N GLN A 15 1.00 12.21 10.13
CA GLN A 15 0.44 11.65 8.90
C GLN A 15 0.25 10.13 8.99
N LEU A 16 1.15 9.42 9.67
CA LEU A 16 1.03 7.98 9.93
C LEU A 16 -0.29 7.65 10.64
N TRP A 17 -0.61 8.38 11.71
CA TRP A 17 -1.84 8.14 12.46
C TRP A 17 -3.09 8.67 11.77
N LYS A 18 -2.97 9.69 10.91
CA LYS A 18 -4.06 10.09 10.01
C LYS A 18 -4.34 9.05 8.92
N ALA A 19 -3.32 8.33 8.45
CA ALA A 19 -3.47 7.30 7.43
C ALA A 19 -4.28 6.11 7.95
N SER A 20 -4.09 5.72 9.22
CA SER A 20 -4.94 4.73 9.88
C SER A 20 -5.16 5.03 11.38
N PRO A 21 -6.24 5.74 11.71
CA PRO A 21 -6.61 6.02 13.10
C PRO A 21 -6.95 4.77 13.90
N TRP A 22 -7.48 3.73 13.24
CA TRP A 22 -7.83 2.46 13.87
C TRP A 22 -6.58 1.68 14.31
N ILE A 23 -5.53 1.64 13.49
CA ILE A 23 -4.28 0.99 13.89
C ILE A 23 -3.68 1.73 15.10
N TYR A 24 -3.71 3.07 15.09
CA TYR A 24 -3.27 3.86 16.25
C TYR A 24 -4.06 3.51 17.52
N SER A 25 -5.39 3.42 17.45
CA SER A 25 -6.20 3.11 18.64
C SER A 25 -5.95 1.69 19.17
N LEU A 26 -5.74 0.70 18.30
CA LEU A 26 -5.39 -0.67 18.69
C LEU A 26 -4.02 -0.73 19.37
N LEU A 27 -3.03 -0.03 18.82
CA LEU A 27 -1.68 0.05 19.42
C LEU A 27 -1.71 0.75 20.78
N ASN A 28 -2.42 1.87 20.88
CA ASN A 28 -2.46 2.69 22.10
C ASN A 28 -3.29 2.05 23.23
N SER A 29 -4.25 1.18 22.89
CA SER A 29 -5.07 0.43 23.87
C SER A 29 -4.47 -0.95 24.21
N ALA A 30 -3.34 -1.31 23.62
CA ALA A 30 -2.68 -2.57 23.91
C ALA A 30 -1.81 -2.49 25.17
N SER A 31 -1.82 -3.57 25.95
CA SER A 31 -1.04 -3.72 27.17
C SER A 31 0.43 -4.08 26.90
N SER A 32 0.70 -4.68 25.75
CA SER A 32 2.03 -5.13 25.34
C SER A 32 2.15 -5.19 23.82
N VAL A 33 3.38 -5.34 23.31
CA VAL A 33 3.61 -5.55 21.87
C VAL A 33 2.96 -6.85 21.37
N SER A 34 2.87 -7.88 22.22
CA SER A 34 2.19 -9.13 21.86
C SER A 34 0.68 -8.93 21.71
N ASP A 35 0.05 -8.28 22.69
CA ASP A 35 -1.38 -7.93 22.67
C ASP A 35 -1.72 -7.02 21.48
N ALA A 36 -0.85 -6.06 21.18
CA ALA A 36 -0.97 -5.20 20.01
C ALA A 36 -0.99 -6.00 18.69
N ARG A 37 -0.11 -7.00 18.53
CA ARG A 37 -0.08 -7.85 17.32
C ARG A 37 -1.37 -8.64 17.16
N GLU A 38 -1.86 -9.24 18.24
CA GLU A 38 -3.08 -10.04 18.23
C GLU A 38 -4.30 -9.20 17.82
N LYS A 39 -4.50 -8.05 18.49
CA LYS A 39 -5.55 -7.09 18.15
C LYS A 39 -5.51 -6.63 16.70
N ILE A 40 -4.31 -6.37 16.18
CA ILE A 40 -4.11 -5.96 14.79
C ILE A 40 -4.43 -7.11 13.83
N PHE A 41 -4.04 -8.35 14.14
CA PHE A 41 -4.34 -9.51 13.30
C PHE A 41 -5.84 -9.81 13.26
N GLU A 42 -6.54 -9.72 14.39
CA GLU A 42 -8.00 -9.83 14.46
C GLU A 42 -8.67 -8.76 13.60
N TYR A 43 -8.27 -7.49 13.78
CA TYR A 43 -8.78 -6.38 12.98
C TYR A 43 -8.61 -6.62 11.49
N PHE A 44 -7.44 -7.10 11.05
CA PHE A 44 -7.21 -7.37 9.63
C PHE A 44 -7.96 -8.57 9.09
N ASN A 45 -8.17 -9.62 9.89
CA ASN A 45 -8.97 -10.76 9.46
C ASN A 45 -10.42 -10.33 9.21
N GLU A 46 -10.97 -9.48 10.07
CA GLU A 46 -12.28 -8.88 9.86
C GLU A 46 -12.28 -7.92 8.66
N LEU A 47 -11.28 -7.05 8.55
CA LEU A 47 -11.18 -6.11 7.43
C LEU A 47 -11.10 -6.83 6.07
N GLU A 48 -10.29 -7.90 5.96
CA GLU A 48 -10.22 -8.74 4.75
C GLU A 48 -11.58 -9.35 4.40
N ARG A 49 -12.33 -9.87 5.38
CA ARG A 49 -13.67 -10.41 5.17
C ARG A 49 -14.60 -9.33 4.63
N THR A 50 -14.53 -8.10 5.17
CA THR A 50 -15.40 -7.00 4.74
C THR A 50 -15.14 -6.56 3.30
N TYR A 51 -13.91 -6.66 2.78
CA TYR A 51 -13.63 -6.27 1.39
C TYR A 51 -14.31 -7.17 0.35
N PHE A 52 -14.58 -8.44 0.67
CA PHE A 52 -15.13 -9.42 -0.26
C PHE A 52 -16.52 -9.92 0.12
N ASN A 53 -17.07 -9.48 1.26
CA ASN A 53 -18.42 -9.81 1.64
C ASN A 53 -19.44 -8.96 0.85
N VAL A 54 -20.28 -9.62 0.05
CA VAL A 54 -21.32 -8.99 -0.77
C VAL A 54 -22.41 -8.32 0.09
N PHE A 55 -22.57 -8.77 1.33
CA PHE A 55 -23.56 -8.29 2.30
C PHE A 55 -23.00 -7.31 3.33
N SER A 56 -21.75 -6.85 3.21
CA SER A 56 -21.23 -5.86 4.16
C SER A 56 -21.84 -4.48 3.89
N ASP A 57 -22.41 -3.85 4.92
CA ASP A 57 -22.94 -2.47 4.89
C ASP A 57 -21.85 -1.39 4.94
N LEU A 58 -20.57 -1.80 4.99
CA LEU A 58 -19.44 -0.89 5.08
C LEU A 58 -19.25 -0.07 3.79
N PRO A 59 -18.71 1.16 3.89
CA PRO A 59 -18.47 2.06 2.75
C PRO A 59 -17.52 1.47 1.69
N ASN A 60 -16.82 0.38 2.02
CA ASN A 60 -15.91 -0.36 1.15
C ASN A 60 -16.62 -1.10 0.00
N ARG A 61 -17.95 -1.22 0.00
CA ARG A 61 -18.71 -1.83 -1.10
C ARG A 61 -18.51 -1.11 -2.43
N LYS A 62 -18.16 0.18 -2.40
CA LYS A 62 -17.88 1.01 -3.59
C LYS A 62 -16.42 0.94 -4.08
N LEU A 63 -15.53 0.25 -3.38
CA LEU A 63 -14.15 0.11 -3.83
C LEU A 63 -14.09 -0.76 -5.08
N HIS A 64 -13.29 -0.31 -6.05
CA HIS A 64 -13.01 -1.05 -7.27
C HIS A 64 -12.25 -2.35 -6.93
N ILE A 65 -12.41 -3.38 -7.76
CA ILE A 65 -11.79 -4.70 -7.52
C ILE A 65 -10.26 -4.63 -7.39
N ILE A 66 -9.63 -3.71 -8.14
CA ILE A 66 -8.18 -3.47 -8.08
C ILE A 66 -7.76 -2.91 -6.71
N ASP A 67 -8.51 -1.97 -6.16
CA ASP A 67 -8.22 -1.38 -4.85
C ASP A 67 -8.44 -2.40 -3.73
N ARG A 68 -9.47 -3.26 -3.84
CA ARG A 68 -9.68 -4.37 -2.90
C ARG A 68 -8.51 -5.37 -2.90
N ASN A 69 -8.01 -5.72 -4.09
CA ASN A 69 -6.84 -6.60 -4.21
C ASN A 69 -5.58 -5.93 -3.64
N SER A 70 -5.40 -4.63 -3.89
CA SER A 70 -4.28 -3.86 -3.35
C SER A 70 -4.33 -3.76 -1.83
N ALA A 71 -5.52 -3.56 -1.26
CA ALA A 71 -5.75 -3.59 0.18
C ALA A 71 -5.43 -4.95 0.78
N LYS A 72 -5.92 -6.04 0.16
CA LYS A 72 -5.62 -7.41 0.59
C LYS A 72 -4.12 -7.70 0.61
N GLU A 73 -3.39 -7.31 -0.44
CA GLU A 73 -1.93 -7.52 -0.46
C GLU A 73 -1.21 -6.63 0.56
N SER A 74 -1.66 -5.39 0.74
CA SER A 74 -1.12 -4.47 1.76
C SER A 74 -1.28 -5.04 3.17
N ILE A 75 -2.46 -5.61 3.47
CA ILE A 75 -2.71 -6.29 4.75
C ILE A 75 -1.79 -7.51 4.89
N ARG A 76 -1.64 -8.33 3.85
CA ARG A 76 -0.72 -9.49 3.87
C ARG A 76 0.71 -9.07 4.15
N VAL A 77 1.21 -8.03 3.48
CA VAL A 77 2.55 -7.47 3.69
C VAL A 77 2.71 -6.98 5.13
N PHE A 78 1.74 -6.24 5.65
CA PHE A 78 1.83 -5.69 7.00
C PHE A 78 1.72 -6.78 8.08
N LYS A 79 0.90 -7.83 7.87
CA LYS A 79 0.90 -9.03 8.73
C LYS A 79 2.28 -9.67 8.78
N ASN A 80 2.96 -9.79 7.63
CA ASN A 80 4.33 -10.32 7.58
C ASN A 80 5.34 -9.43 8.30
N ILE A 81 5.22 -8.10 8.22
CA ILE A 81 6.09 -7.17 8.94
C ILE A 81 5.97 -7.36 10.46
N LEU A 82 4.78 -7.69 10.96
CA LEU A 82 4.52 -7.90 12.39
C LEU A 82 4.81 -9.32 12.90
N ARG A 83 5.07 -10.29 12.01
CA ARG A 83 5.33 -11.68 12.41
C ARG A 83 6.64 -11.81 13.17
N THR A 84 6.57 -12.49 14.31
CA THR A 84 7.72 -12.69 15.21
C THR A 84 8.85 -13.46 14.53
N GLU A 85 8.54 -14.40 13.63
CA GLU A 85 9.55 -15.13 12.87
C GLU A 85 10.40 -14.20 12.00
N ASN A 86 9.76 -13.21 11.36
CA ASN A 86 10.47 -12.25 10.52
C ASN A 86 11.29 -11.26 11.34
N GLU A 87 10.84 -10.91 12.55
CA GLU A 87 11.64 -10.11 13.48
C GLU A 87 12.90 -10.86 13.92
N VAL A 88 12.80 -12.17 14.17
CA VAL A 88 13.96 -13.01 14.54
C VAL A 88 14.97 -13.08 13.40
N ILE A 89 14.52 -13.14 12.15
CA ILE A 89 15.39 -13.19 10.96
C ILE A 89 16.04 -11.84 10.70
N THR A 90 15.27 -10.75 10.73
CA THR A 90 15.74 -9.39 10.39
C THR A 90 16.46 -8.69 11.55
N LYS A 91 16.35 -9.22 12.78
CA LYS A 91 16.82 -8.59 14.02
C LYS A 91 16.22 -7.21 14.25
N PHE A 92 15.04 -6.96 13.68
CA PHE A 92 14.34 -5.69 13.74
C PHE A 92 12.86 -5.92 14.06
N SER A 93 12.33 -5.17 15.02
CA SER A 93 10.93 -5.32 15.46
C SER A 93 10.11 -4.10 15.06
N ALA A 94 9.48 -4.19 13.89
CA ALA A 94 8.55 -3.16 13.43
C ALA A 94 7.36 -3.00 14.39
N GLY A 95 6.87 -4.10 14.97
CA GLY A 95 5.80 -4.06 15.97
C GLY A 95 6.20 -3.26 17.23
N LYS A 96 7.43 -3.44 17.74
CA LYS A 96 7.92 -2.67 18.88
C LYS A 96 8.03 -1.18 18.56
N ILE A 97 8.50 -0.82 17.37
CA ILE A 97 8.61 0.58 16.95
C ILE A 97 7.22 1.21 16.83
N LEU A 98 6.29 0.58 16.13
CA LEU A 98 4.92 1.12 15.98
C LEU A 98 4.21 1.26 17.33
N PHE A 99 4.35 0.27 18.21
CA PHE A 99 3.81 0.33 19.57
C PHE A 99 4.42 1.48 20.38
N GLY A 100 5.75 1.65 20.30
CA GLY A 100 6.46 2.74 20.97
C GLY A 100 6.09 4.13 20.44
N LEU A 101 5.91 4.26 19.12
CA LEU A 101 5.45 5.49 18.51
C LEU A 101 4.01 5.85 18.93
N ALA A 102 3.13 4.86 19.04
CA ALA A 102 1.75 5.08 19.47
C ALA A 102 1.63 5.48 20.95
N THR A 103 2.48 4.90 21.80
CA THR A 103 2.53 5.16 23.26
C THR A 103 3.40 6.36 23.65
N GLY A 104 4.10 6.98 22.69
CA GLY A 104 4.87 8.22 22.93
C GLY A 104 6.26 8.00 23.54
N VAL A 105 6.88 6.84 23.34
CA VAL A 105 8.23 6.54 23.85
C VAL A 105 9.27 7.39 23.12
N LYS A 106 9.90 8.33 23.83
CA LYS A 106 10.85 9.31 23.26
C LYS A 106 12.01 8.68 22.52
N GLU A 107 12.66 7.67 23.10
CA GLU A 107 13.80 6.96 22.49
C GLU A 107 13.45 6.42 21.10
N ILE A 108 12.24 5.86 20.94
CA ILE A 108 11.77 5.32 19.67
C ILE A 108 11.45 6.43 18.67
N ILE A 109 10.90 7.56 19.13
CA ILE A 109 10.62 8.73 18.29
C ILE A 109 11.94 9.33 17.76
N ASP A 110 12.98 9.37 18.59
CA ASP A 110 14.27 9.94 18.21
C ASP A 110 15.04 9.01 17.24
N ASP A 111 14.97 7.69 17.45
CA ASP A 111 15.70 6.71 16.63
C ASP A 111 14.99 6.33 15.31
N VAL A 112 13.66 6.49 15.21
CA VAL A 112 12.93 6.07 14.01
C VAL A 112 13.38 6.86 12.78
N GLN A 113 13.62 6.14 11.68
CA GLN A 113 14.00 6.74 10.41
C GLN A 113 12.78 7.22 9.61
N ASN A 114 12.93 8.34 8.92
CA ASN A 114 11.87 8.90 8.07
C ASN A 114 11.42 7.92 6.97
N GLY A 115 12.34 7.11 6.42
CA GLY A 115 12.03 6.10 5.41
C GLY A 115 11.03 5.06 5.91
N PHE A 116 11.22 4.56 7.13
CA PHE A 116 10.29 3.64 7.77
C PHE A 116 8.90 4.27 7.93
N LEU A 117 8.83 5.51 8.43
CA LEU A 117 7.56 6.22 8.60
C LEU A 117 6.82 6.39 7.26
N LEU A 118 7.53 6.74 6.19
CA LEU A 118 6.97 6.88 4.85
C LEU A 118 6.39 5.56 4.35
N GLU A 119 7.14 4.47 4.44
CA GLU A 119 6.67 3.14 4.03
C GLU A 119 5.40 2.74 4.79
N MET A 120 5.35 2.99 6.10
CA MET A 120 4.17 2.66 6.92
C MET A 120 2.97 3.55 6.58
N ILE A 121 3.15 4.86 6.32
CA ILE A 121 2.08 5.75 5.85
C ILE A 121 1.46 5.20 4.56
N TYR A 122 2.30 4.84 3.58
CA TYR A 122 1.82 4.31 2.30
C TYR A 122 1.15 2.95 2.45
N LEU A 123 1.70 2.09 3.30
CA LEU A 123 1.12 0.78 3.58
C LEU A 123 -0.25 0.91 4.27
N PHE A 124 -0.44 1.88 5.16
CA PHE A 124 -1.73 2.16 5.80
C PHE A 124 -2.78 2.69 4.82
N HIS A 125 -2.37 3.54 3.88
CA HIS A 125 -3.24 3.94 2.76
C HIS A 125 -3.58 2.75 1.86
N GLY A 126 -2.61 1.87 1.62
CA GLY A 126 -2.78 0.59 0.94
C GLY A 126 -3.85 -0.27 1.58
N ILE A 127 -3.71 -0.53 2.88
CA ILE A 127 -4.68 -1.29 3.71
C ILE A 127 -6.09 -0.70 3.60
N SER A 128 -6.22 0.63 3.53
CA SER A 128 -7.52 1.30 3.42
C SER A 128 -8.14 1.26 2.02
N GLY A 129 -7.46 0.69 1.02
CA GLY A 129 -7.89 0.70 -0.38
C GLY A 129 -7.81 2.08 -1.04
N LYS A 130 -6.99 3.00 -0.50
CA LYS A 130 -6.83 4.38 -1.02
C LYS A 130 -5.62 4.51 -1.96
N THR A 131 -5.27 3.41 -2.64
CA THR A 131 -4.10 3.35 -3.55
C THR A 131 -4.25 4.25 -4.78
N GLY A 132 -5.48 4.39 -5.30
CA GLY A 132 -5.77 5.24 -6.46
C GLY A 132 -5.46 6.72 -6.26
N ASP A 133 -5.68 7.26 -5.05
CA ASP A 133 -5.42 8.66 -4.72
C ASP A 133 -3.92 9.02 -4.82
N PHE A 134 -3.02 8.05 -4.63
CA PHE A 134 -1.58 8.26 -4.61
C PHE A 134 -0.86 7.80 -5.88
N ALA A 135 -1.35 6.75 -6.55
CA ALA A 135 -0.67 6.16 -7.71
C ALA A 135 -1.25 6.60 -9.07
N PHE A 136 -2.56 6.88 -9.15
CA PHE A 136 -3.25 7.10 -10.43
C PHE A 136 -3.90 8.47 -10.60
N LYS A 137 -3.86 9.35 -9.59
CA LYS A 137 -4.43 10.70 -9.69
C LYS A 137 -3.78 11.59 -10.77
N GLN A 138 -2.60 11.23 -11.27
CA GLN A 138 -2.04 11.89 -12.46
C GLN A 138 -2.79 11.58 -13.75
N TYR A 139 -3.60 10.52 -13.78
CA TYR A 139 -4.41 10.10 -14.93
C TYR A 139 -5.88 9.91 -14.56
N THR A 140 -6.36 10.36 -13.39
CA THR A 140 -7.80 10.34 -13.11
C THR A 140 -8.47 11.31 -14.06
N LEU A 141 -9.05 10.72 -15.09
CA LEU A 141 -9.95 11.36 -16.02
C LEU A 141 -11.16 11.85 -15.24
N ASN A 142 -11.50 13.10 -15.48
CA ASN A 142 -12.74 13.69 -15.01
C ASN A 142 -13.89 12.97 -15.75
N TYR A 143 -14.32 11.81 -15.25
CA TYR A 143 -15.59 11.25 -15.65
C TYR A 143 -16.67 12.22 -15.18
N THR A 144 -17.16 13.05 -16.09
CA THR A 144 -18.36 13.85 -15.83
C THR A 144 -19.54 12.88 -15.71
N ASN A 145 -20.22 12.94 -14.57
CA ASN A 145 -21.38 12.09 -14.27
C ASN A 145 -22.47 12.29 -15.33
N GLY A 146 -22.59 11.34 -16.26
CA GLY A 146 -23.66 11.26 -17.26
C GLY A 146 -23.48 10.01 -18.13
N GLU A 147 -24.56 9.27 -18.37
CA GLU A 147 -24.54 7.99 -19.13
C GLU A 147 -24.01 8.14 -20.56
N GLU A 148 -24.09 9.35 -21.15
CA GLU A 148 -23.55 9.64 -22.49
C GLU A 148 -22.03 9.94 -22.50
N GLY A 149 -21.43 10.38 -21.38
CA GLY A 149 -20.00 10.70 -21.30
C GLY A 149 -19.10 9.46 -21.16
N LEU A 150 -19.66 8.33 -20.70
CA LEU A 150 -18.92 7.12 -20.36
C LEU A 150 -18.26 6.45 -21.58
N LEU A 151 -18.89 6.53 -22.76
CA LEU A 151 -18.45 5.86 -23.99
C LEU A 151 -17.45 6.70 -24.78
N THR A 152 -17.62 8.01 -24.81
CA THR A 152 -16.74 8.93 -25.53
C THR A 152 -15.44 9.15 -24.77
N ASP A 153 -15.52 9.29 -23.44
CA ASP A 153 -14.32 9.40 -22.62
C ASP A 153 -13.56 8.08 -22.61
N SER A 154 -14.20 6.92 -22.45
CA SER A 154 -13.48 5.63 -22.39
C SER A 154 -12.61 5.32 -23.62
N ASN A 155 -13.07 5.62 -24.84
CA ASN A 155 -12.24 5.45 -26.04
C ASN A 155 -11.07 6.43 -26.05
N LEU A 156 -11.30 7.69 -25.68
CA LEU A 156 -10.26 8.72 -25.64
C LEU A 156 -9.22 8.43 -24.54
N VAL A 157 -9.66 7.90 -23.41
CA VAL A 157 -8.86 7.37 -22.29
C VAL A 157 -8.00 6.21 -22.75
N LEU A 158 -8.61 5.23 -23.42
CA LEU A 158 -7.94 4.04 -23.92
C LEU A 158 -6.92 4.40 -25.00
N ASP A 159 -7.22 5.38 -25.85
CA ASP A 159 -6.30 5.90 -26.85
C ASP A 159 -5.13 6.67 -26.23
N GLN A 160 -5.38 7.44 -25.16
CA GLN A 160 -4.31 8.10 -24.39
C GLN A 160 -3.42 7.05 -23.69
N PHE A 161 -4.02 6.04 -23.06
CA PHE A 161 -3.28 4.93 -22.44
C PHE A 161 -2.47 4.13 -23.47
N SER A 162 -3.08 3.80 -24.62
CA SER A 162 -2.44 3.12 -25.74
C SER A 162 -1.26 3.93 -26.28
N SER A 163 -1.43 5.24 -26.41
CA SER A 163 -0.37 6.15 -26.87
C SER A 163 0.78 6.22 -25.85
N ALA A 164 0.48 6.38 -24.56
CA ALA A 164 1.49 6.37 -23.50
C ALA A 164 2.24 5.04 -23.42
N MET A 165 1.52 3.92 -23.56
CA MET A 165 2.09 2.57 -23.59
C MET A 165 3.01 2.39 -24.81
N LYS A 166 2.59 2.82 -26.00
CA LYS A 166 3.43 2.81 -27.22
C LYS A 166 4.71 3.62 -27.02
N VAL A 167 4.62 4.82 -26.44
CA VAL A 167 5.80 5.65 -26.12
C VAL A 167 6.74 4.94 -25.13
N GLY A 168 6.19 4.29 -24.10
CA GLY A 168 6.96 3.46 -23.17
C GLY A 168 7.63 2.26 -23.85
N MET A 169 6.92 1.56 -24.72
CA MET A 169 7.45 0.43 -25.50
C MET A 169 8.56 0.86 -26.47
N LEU A 170 8.47 2.07 -27.03
CA LEU A 170 9.52 2.65 -27.88
C LEU A 170 10.82 2.95 -27.12
N LYS A 171 10.79 3.06 -25.78
CA LYS A 171 12.03 3.15 -24.97
C LYS A 171 12.80 1.82 -24.94
N PHE A 172 12.11 0.70 -25.12
CA PHE A 172 12.70 -0.64 -25.19
C PHE A 172 12.67 -1.15 -26.63
N LYS A 173 13.33 -0.43 -27.53
CA LYS A 173 13.52 -0.87 -28.91
C LYS A 173 14.54 -2.02 -28.94
N LEU A 174 14.09 -3.16 -29.46
CA LEU A 174 14.86 -4.34 -29.89
C LEU A 174 14.98 -5.48 -28.85
N GLY A 175 14.60 -6.68 -29.29
CA GLY A 175 14.62 -7.94 -28.54
C GLY A 175 16.02 -8.48 -28.19
N ASN A 176 17.02 -7.61 -28.02
CA ASN A 176 18.42 -7.93 -27.70
C ASN A 176 18.80 -7.57 -26.24
N HIS A 177 17.83 -7.34 -25.35
CA HIS A 177 18.08 -7.07 -23.94
C HIS A 177 18.85 -8.24 -23.27
N PRO A 178 19.94 -7.97 -22.51
CA PRO A 178 20.87 -9.00 -22.01
C PRO A 178 20.19 -10.10 -21.18
N LEU A 179 19.13 -9.78 -20.43
CA LEU A 179 18.35 -10.76 -19.64
C LEU A 179 17.65 -11.85 -20.47
N ARG A 180 17.52 -11.69 -21.79
CA ARG A 180 16.92 -12.70 -22.68
C ARG A 180 17.93 -13.72 -23.24
N LYS A 181 19.25 -13.42 -23.22
CA LYS A 181 20.30 -14.34 -23.68
C LYS A 181 20.41 -15.58 -22.78
N LEU A 182 20.23 -15.40 -21.49
CA LEU A 182 20.29 -16.47 -20.48
C LEU A 182 19.26 -17.58 -20.70
N ASN A 183 18.10 -17.27 -21.29
CA ASN A 183 17.06 -18.27 -21.59
C ASN A 183 17.18 -18.91 -22.99
N LYS A 184 18.07 -18.44 -23.86
CA LYS A 184 18.28 -19.08 -25.18
C LYS A 184 19.34 -20.18 -25.13
N GLU A 185 20.31 -20.06 -24.23
CA GLU A 185 21.39 -21.06 -24.07
C GLU A 185 20.91 -22.29 -23.32
N SER A 186 19.99 -22.14 -22.36
CA SER A 186 19.37 -23.25 -21.63
C SER A 186 18.35 -24.07 -22.45
N VAL A 187 17.85 -23.52 -23.55
CA VAL A 187 16.85 -24.17 -24.42
C VAL A 187 17.50 -24.91 -25.60
N LYS A 188 18.80 -24.72 -25.86
CA LYS A 188 19.55 -25.41 -26.92
C LYS A 188 20.20 -26.73 -26.48
N GLN A 189 20.05 -27.14 -25.23
CA GLN A 189 20.52 -28.44 -24.73
C GLN A 189 19.32 -29.36 -24.45
N LYS A 190 18.68 -29.86 -25.51
CA LYS A 190 17.84 -31.06 -25.50
C LYS A 190 17.93 -31.74 -26.85
#